data_AF-A0A955Y0N3-F1
#
_entry.id   AF-A0A955Y0N3-F1
#
_cell.length_a   1.000
_cell.length_b   1.000
_cell.length_c   1.000
_cell.angle_alpha   90.00
_cell.angle_beta   90.00
_cell.angle_gamma   90.00
#
_symmetry.space_group_name_H-M   'P 1'
#
loop_
_entity.id
_entity.type
_entity.pdbx_description
1 polymer ?
#
loop_
_entity_poly.entity_id
_entity_poly.type
_entity_poly.pdbx_seq_one_letter_code
_entity_poly.pdbx_strand_id
1 'polypeptide(L)'
;MNKLANLALAAFAITLGAACEPTEQGPDATAWAGALPDQRILVSMPTDDGARAVGQTADSYVWTRNATQHVNGLIGFVLTTVDTITDFQPTYSSDDNEYLWGPWNDGGLDPNETALYVRHDDVAGTYGWAIIQRPKESTSDADWVPVVAGEATPGETEDTGSGFFVIDFDAIAALNPAESTTGRFASRYEISADGVSAEAGFEDFSENGGPLANALYRYDQDGTGAGAMDLGLEADTDDEGTERETIVLRTRWMADGQGRGDMVVFGGDMGPFVLAASQCWDSGFDSVYEVTNLLTEEGDASLCAFEAAEWNEDAPEAE
;
A
#
# COMPACT_ATOMS: atom_id res chain seq x y z
N MET A 1 26.62 7.35 3.01
CA MET A 1 25.83 7.21 4.26
C MET A 1 24.46 6.79 3.79
N ASN A 2 23.97 5.65 4.26
CA ASN A 2 23.26 4.67 3.42
C ASN A 2 22.09 4.04 4.18
N LYS A 3 21.29 4.83 4.92
CA LYS A 3 20.47 4.25 6.00
C LYS A 3 18.99 4.60 6.09
N LEU A 4 18.38 5.39 5.20
CA LEU A 4 16.98 5.79 5.43
C LEU A 4 16.00 5.57 4.26
N ALA A 5 16.42 4.93 3.17
CA ALA A 5 15.56 4.72 1.99
C ALA A 5 14.80 3.37 1.97
N ASN A 6 14.27 2.94 3.12
CA ASN A 6 13.53 1.67 3.22
C ASN A 6 12.13 1.94 3.78
N LEU A 7 11.18 2.25 2.89
CA LEU A 7 9.82 1.73 3.05
C LEU A 7 9.78 0.44 2.22
N ALA A 8 10.42 -0.61 2.71
CA ALA A 8 10.03 -1.93 2.29
C ALA A 8 8.68 -2.20 2.97
N LEU A 9 7.67 -2.36 2.14
CA LEU A 9 6.45 -3.00 2.59
C LEU A 9 6.87 -4.42 2.97
N ALA A 10 6.97 -4.69 4.27
CA ALA A 10 7.13 -6.05 4.75
C ALA A 10 5.97 -6.86 4.16
N ALA A 11 6.29 -7.71 3.20
CA ALA A 11 5.37 -8.72 2.74
C ALA A 11 4.98 -9.52 3.98
N PHE A 12 3.74 -9.34 4.44
CA PHE A 12 3.15 -10.19 5.45
C PHE A 12 3.19 -11.61 4.88
N ALA A 13 4.14 -12.41 5.34
CA ALA A 13 4.04 -13.83 5.18
C ALA A 13 3.10 -14.31 6.29
N ILE A 14 1.79 -14.19 6.06
CA ILE A 14 0.84 -15.10 6.69
C ILE A 14 1.14 -16.46 6.05
N THR A 15 2.18 -17.12 6.56
CA THR A 15 2.51 -18.47 6.13
C THR A 15 1.43 -19.36 6.72
N LEU A 16 0.35 -19.60 5.97
CA LEU A 16 -0.63 -20.63 6.29
C LEU A 16 0.13 -21.95 6.50
N GLY A 17 0.44 -22.24 7.77
CA GLY A 17 1.14 -23.44 8.18
C GLY A 17 0.21 -24.61 7.94
N ALA A 18 0.45 -25.33 6.85
CA ALA A 18 -0.31 -26.49 6.45
C ALA A 18 -0.50 -27.48 7.62
N ALA A 19 -1.72 -27.57 8.13
CA ALA A 19 -2.28 -28.79 8.68
C ALA A 19 -3.03 -29.62 7.61
N CYS A 20 -2.78 -29.38 6.32
CA CYS A 20 -3.20 -30.26 5.23
C CYS A 20 -2.09 -30.40 4.20
N GLU A 21 -1.50 -31.59 4.12
CA GLU A 21 -0.49 -31.96 3.11
C GLU A 21 -1.09 -31.97 1.69
N PRO A 22 -0.53 -31.24 0.72
CA PRO A 22 -0.54 -31.65 -0.68
C PRO A 22 0.70 -32.51 -0.96
N THR A 23 0.50 -33.53 -1.77
CA THR A 23 1.50 -34.53 -2.15
C THR A 23 2.56 -33.95 -3.10
N GLU A 24 3.83 -34.33 -2.85
CA GLU A 24 5.06 -34.19 -3.66
C GLU A 24 5.58 -32.78 -4.04
N GLN A 25 6.84 -32.53 -3.59
CA GLN A 25 7.67 -31.39 -3.94
C GLN A 25 7.97 -31.32 -5.44
N GLY A 26 7.49 -30.26 -6.10
CA GLY A 26 7.94 -29.80 -7.41
C GLY A 26 9.03 -28.72 -7.28
N PRO A 27 9.92 -28.58 -8.28
CA PRO A 27 11.04 -27.63 -8.24
C PRO A 27 10.53 -26.23 -8.62
N ASP A 28 10.01 -25.46 -7.66
CA ASP A 28 9.74 -24.03 -7.92
C ASP A 28 9.65 -23.13 -6.66
N ALA A 29 10.49 -23.37 -5.67
CA ALA A 29 10.66 -22.46 -4.53
C ALA A 29 11.37 -21.12 -4.90
N THR A 30 11.53 -20.84 -6.20
CA THR A 30 12.29 -19.71 -6.74
C THR A 30 11.44 -18.64 -7.44
N ALA A 31 10.13 -18.83 -7.59
CA ALA A 31 9.26 -17.91 -8.34
C ALA A 31 8.98 -16.56 -7.64
N TRP A 32 9.07 -16.49 -6.31
CA TRP A 32 8.68 -15.29 -5.54
C TRP A 32 9.85 -14.36 -5.22
N ALA A 33 11.08 -14.88 -5.24
CA ALA A 33 12.29 -14.10 -4.95
C ALA A 33 12.65 -13.08 -6.03
N GLY A 34 12.04 -13.16 -7.22
CA GLY A 34 12.14 -12.16 -8.30
C GLY A 34 10.94 -11.22 -8.41
N ALA A 35 9.90 -11.42 -7.59
CA ALA A 35 8.71 -10.58 -7.55
C ALA A 35 8.81 -9.44 -6.52
N LEU A 36 9.83 -9.50 -5.66
CA LEU A 36 10.14 -8.45 -4.68
C LEU A 36 11.21 -7.51 -5.26
N PRO A 37 11.02 -6.18 -5.17
CA PRO A 37 12.07 -5.24 -5.52
C PRO A 37 13.34 -5.49 -4.69
N ASP A 38 14.50 -5.46 -5.35
CA ASP A 38 15.79 -5.33 -4.68
C ASP A 38 16.17 -3.85 -4.50
N GLN A 39 17.28 -3.61 -3.81
CA GLN A 39 17.87 -2.33 -3.35
C GLN A 39 18.18 -1.26 -4.43
N ARG A 40 17.49 -1.25 -5.56
CA ARG A 40 17.55 -0.22 -6.60
C ARG A 40 16.50 0.90 -6.44
N ILE A 41 15.62 0.81 -5.43
CA ILE A 41 14.69 1.89 -5.03
C ILE A 41 15.44 2.89 -4.12
N LEU A 42 16.50 3.49 -4.65
CA LEU A 42 17.07 4.71 -4.08
C LEU A 42 16.54 5.84 -4.95
N VAL A 43 15.54 6.55 -4.44
CA VAL A 43 15.05 7.76 -5.07
C VAL A 43 16.13 8.82 -4.90
N SER A 44 16.94 9.01 -5.94
CA SER A 44 17.60 10.28 -6.16
C SER A 44 16.50 11.30 -6.44
N MET A 45 16.10 12.07 -5.43
CA MET A 45 15.49 13.37 -5.72
C MET A 45 16.51 14.16 -6.56
N PRO A 46 16.09 15.02 -7.52
CA PRO A 46 17.02 15.83 -8.26
C PRO A 46 17.70 16.84 -7.31
N THR A 47 18.82 16.44 -6.72
CA THR A 47 19.85 17.34 -6.19
C THR A 47 21.21 17.02 -6.81
N ASP A 48 21.37 15.86 -7.46
CA ASP A 48 22.58 15.47 -8.18
C ASP A 48 22.41 15.60 -9.70
N ASP A 49 22.80 16.75 -10.26
CA ASP A 49 23.32 17.05 -11.63
C ASP A 49 22.94 16.18 -12.86
N GLY A 50 21.85 15.43 -12.84
CA GLY A 50 21.48 14.47 -13.88
C GLY A 50 20.00 14.18 -13.88
N ALA A 51 19.20 15.13 -14.38
CA ALA A 51 17.90 14.81 -14.94
C ALA A 51 18.03 13.57 -15.84
N ARG A 52 17.14 12.59 -15.70
CA ARG A 52 17.10 11.49 -16.66
C ARG A 52 16.72 12.08 -18.02
N ALA A 53 17.54 11.82 -19.02
CA ALA A 53 17.29 12.35 -20.35
C ALA A 53 15.96 11.82 -20.91
N VAL A 54 15.20 12.69 -21.58
CA VAL A 54 14.09 12.32 -22.47
C VAL A 54 14.44 11.09 -23.29
N GLY A 55 13.50 10.13 -23.37
CA GLY A 55 13.72 8.81 -23.97
C GLY A 55 14.27 7.75 -23.01
N GLN A 56 14.37 8.04 -21.71
CA GLN A 56 14.49 7.03 -20.64
C GLN A 56 13.16 6.87 -19.91
N THR A 57 12.98 5.76 -19.21
CA THR A 57 11.77 5.51 -18.41
C THR A 57 11.51 6.64 -17.43
N ALA A 58 10.30 7.21 -17.49
CA ALA A 58 9.88 8.35 -16.68
C ALA A 58 9.84 7.99 -15.18
N ASP A 59 10.38 8.86 -14.34
CA ASP A 59 10.43 8.68 -12.89
C ASP A 59 9.03 8.69 -12.26
N SER A 60 8.18 9.63 -12.69
CA SER A 60 6.78 9.71 -12.26
C SER A 60 5.99 8.43 -12.57
N TYR A 61 6.26 7.79 -13.72
CA TYR A 61 5.71 6.47 -14.03
C TYR A 61 6.22 5.39 -13.06
N VAL A 62 7.54 5.33 -12.83
CA VAL A 62 8.14 4.36 -11.90
C VAL A 62 7.56 4.50 -10.50
N TRP A 63 7.42 5.74 -10.01
CA TRP A 63 6.82 6.02 -8.70
C TRP A 63 5.36 5.58 -8.64
N THR A 64 4.55 5.95 -9.64
CA THR A 64 3.15 5.54 -9.73
C THR A 64 3.01 4.04 -9.69
N ARG A 65 3.77 3.34 -10.53
CA ARG A 65 3.74 1.87 -10.61
C ARG A 65 4.12 1.23 -9.28
N ASN A 66 5.18 1.71 -8.64
CA ASN A 66 5.66 1.15 -7.37
C ASN A 66 4.66 1.41 -6.23
N ALA A 67 4.18 2.65 -6.08
CA ALA A 67 3.20 3.00 -5.06
C ALA A 67 1.91 2.20 -5.23
N THR A 68 1.37 2.14 -6.46
CA THR A 68 0.18 1.36 -6.79
C THR A 68 0.40 -0.13 -6.50
N GLN A 69 1.52 -0.70 -6.95
CA GLN A 69 1.83 -2.13 -6.73
C GLN A 69 1.93 -2.46 -5.23
N HIS A 70 2.52 -1.59 -4.43
CA HIS A 70 2.71 -1.83 -3.00
C HIS A 70 1.41 -1.64 -2.22
N VAL A 71 0.76 -0.49 -2.37
CA VAL A 71 -0.45 -0.17 -1.60
C VAL A 71 -1.62 -1.06 -2.03
N ASN A 72 -1.92 -1.14 -3.33
CA ASN A 72 -3.00 -2.02 -3.81
C ASN A 72 -2.63 -3.49 -3.64
N GLY A 73 -1.34 -3.84 -3.68
CA GLY A 73 -0.86 -5.18 -3.38
C GLY A 73 -1.14 -5.60 -1.94
N LEU A 74 -0.92 -4.71 -0.96
CA LEU A 74 -1.26 -4.96 0.44
C LEU A 74 -2.76 -5.07 0.65
N ILE A 75 -3.55 -4.19 0.03
CA ILE A 75 -5.01 -4.27 0.05
C ILE A 75 -5.47 -5.61 -0.50
N GLY A 76 -5.03 -5.96 -1.71
CA GLY A 76 -5.35 -7.24 -2.35
C GLY A 76 -4.92 -8.44 -1.52
N PHE A 77 -3.75 -8.39 -0.87
CA PHE A 77 -3.26 -9.45 0.00
C PHE A 77 -4.19 -9.69 1.20
N VAL A 78 -4.62 -8.63 1.90
CA VAL A 78 -5.53 -8.76 3.04
C VAL A 78 -6.88 -9.33 2.60
N LEU A 79 -7.46 -8.78 1.52
CA LEU A 79 -8.75 -9.24 1.00
C LEU A 79 -8.69 -10.70 0.56
N THR A 80 -7.66 -11.08 -0.20
CA THR A 80 -7.44 -12.47 -0.64
C THR A 80 -7.24 -13.41 0.55
N THR A 81 -6.55 -12.96 1.60
CA THR A 81 -6.35 -13.77 2.81
C THR A 81 -7.68 -14.06 3.51
N VAL A 82 -8.52 -13.04 3.72
CA VAL A 82 -9.83 -13.21 4.35
C VAL A 82 -10.70 -14.15 3.50
N ASP A 83 -10.78 -13.90 2.19
CA ASP A 83 -11.50 -14.74 1.23
C ASP A 83 -11.07 -16.21 1.30
N THR A 84 -9.75 -16.45 1.22
CA THR A 84 -9.16 -17.79 1.31
C THR A 84 -9.46 -18.49 2.64
N ILE A 85 -9.50 -17.77 3.77
CA ILE A 85 -9.87 -18.37 5.06
C ILE A 85 -11.36 -18.73 5.06
N THR A 86 -12.21 -17.86 4.52
CA THR A 86 -13.67 -18.05 4.50
C THR A 86 -14.16 -19.13 3.52
N ASP A 87 -13.32 -19.57 2.58
CA ASP A 87 -13.56 -20.76 1.76
C ASP A 87 -13.67 -22.05 2.58
N PHE A 88 -13.13 -22.07 3.80
CA PHE A 88 -13.24 -23.20 4.71
C PHE A 88 -14.48 -23.10 5.60
N GLN A 89 -14.91 -24.23 6.17
CA GLN A 89 -15.96 -24.19 7.18
C GLN A 89 -15.43 -23.53 8.47
N PRO A 90 -16.20 -22.62 9.09
CA PRO A 90 -15.81 -22.04 10.36
C PRO A 90 -15.72 -23.13 11.43
N THR A 91 -14.76 -22.99 12.34
CA THR A 91 -14.60 -23.87 13.49
C THR A 91 -15.70 -23.65 14.53
N TYR A 92 -16.28 -22.44 14.55
CA TYR A 92 -17.42 -22.08 15.37
C TYR A 92 -18.38 -21.16 14.61
N SER A 93 -19.69 -21.38 14.83
CA SER A 93 -20.74 -20.47 14.40
C SER A 93 -21.79 -20.35 15.51
N SER A 94 -22.40 -19.18 15.64
CA SER A 94 -23.44 -18.89 16.63
C SER A 94 -24.80 -18.58 15.97
N ASP A 95 -25.87 -18.60 16.77
CA ASP A 95 -27.20 -18.14 16.33
C ASP A 95 -27.27 -16.61 16.15
N ASP A 96 -26.25 -15.87 16.61
CA ASP A 96 -26.16 -14.40 16.54
C ASP A 96 -25.31 -13.93 15.31
N ASN A 97 -25.20 -14.78 14.29
CA ASN A 97 -24.42 -14.55 13.06
C ASN A 97 -22.93 -14.24 13.29
N GLU A 98 -22.33 -14.89 14.29
CA GLU A 98 -20.89 -14.84 14.52
C GLU A 98 -20.23 -16.11 14.00
N TYR A 99 -19.08 -15.95 13.37
CA TYR A 99 -18.29 -17.02 12.79
C TYR A 99 -16.84 -16.87 13.20
N LEU A 100 -16.21 -17.99 13.53
CA LEU A 100 -14.79 -18.04 13.84
C LEU A 100 -14.14 -19.12 13.00
N TRP A 101 -13.01 -18.78 12.39
CA TRP A 101 -12.06 -19.73 11.83
C TRP A 101 -10.85 -19.76 12.75
N GLY A 102 -10.37 -20.95 13.11
CA GLY A 102 -9.28 -21.14 14.06
C GLY A 102 -9.74 -21.50 15.48
N PRO A 103 -8.92 -21.26 16.51
CA PRO A 103 -7.56 -20.73 16.43
C PRO A 103 -6.62 -21.67 15.66
N TRP A 104 -5.71 -21.11 14.89
CA TRP A 104 -4.57 -21.81 14.31
C TRP A 104 -3.26 -21.22 14.83
N ASN A 105 -2.18 -21.95 14.64
CA ASN A 105 -0.84 -21.55 15.01
C ASN A 105 0.13 -22.10 13.96
N ASP A 106 1.02 -21.26 13.45
CA ASP A 106 1.90 -21.59 12.31
C ASP A 106 3.12 -22.45 12.71
N GLY A 107 3.06 -23.07 13.88
CA GLY A 107 4.01 -24.09 14.32
C GLY A 107 4.68 -23.77 15.66
N GLY A 108 5.66 -24.60 16.01
CA GLY A 108 6.32 -24.52 17.33
C GLY A 108 7.04 -23.19 17.61
N LEU A 109 7.37 -22.41 16.59
CA LEU A 109 8.11 -21.15 16.71
C LEU A 109 7.22 -19.90 16.63
N ASP A 110 5.96 -20.03 16.23
CA ASP A 110 5.01 -18.92 16.23
C ASP A 110 4.56 -18.66 17.68
N PRO A 111 4.81 -17.46 18.24
CA PRO A 111 4.47 -17.13 19.61
C PRO A 111 2.98 -16.90 19.84
N ASN A 112 2.17 -16.82 18.78
CA ASN A 112 0.77 -16.44 18.84
C ASN A 112 -0.17 -17.55 18.35
N GLU A 113 -1.40 -17.54 18.86
CA GLU A 113 -2.53 -18.17 18.16
C GLU A 113 -3.25 -17.07 17.36
N THR A 114 -3.69 -17.42 16.17
CA THR A 114 -4.41 -16.51 15.25
C THR A 114 -5.79 -17.09 14.92
N ALA A 115 -6.78 -16.23 14.77
CA ALA A 115 -8.11 -16.58 14.30
C ALA A 115 -8.69 -15.47 13.42
N LEU A 116 -9.62 -15.83 12.54
CA LEU A 116 -10.49 -14.87 11.85
C LEU A 116 -11.85 -14.91 12.54
N TYR A 117 -12.28 -13.76 13.06
CA TYR A 117 -13.62 -13.55 13.59
C TYR A 117 -14.43 -12.71 12.60
N VAL A 118 -15.65 -13.13 12.29
CA VAL A 118 -16.58 -12.42 11.40
C VAL A 118 -17.94 -12.34 12.08
N ARG A 119 -18.59 -11.18 11.96
CA ARG A 119 -19.96 -10.95 12.40
C ARG A 119 -20.77 -10.29 11.30
N HIS A 120 -21.89 -10.89 10.94
CA HIS A 120 -22.82 -10.32 9.97
C HIS A 120 -23.87 -9.45 10.66
N ASP A 121 -24.02 -8.21 10.19
CA ASP A 121 -25.13 -7.32 10.56
C ASP A 121 -26.26 -7.47 9.54
N ASP A 122 -27.28 -8.25 9.87
CA ASP A 122 -28.44 -8.50 9.00
C ASP A 122 -29.24 -7.22 8.66
N VAL A 123 -29.15 -6.18 9.49
CA VAL A 123 -29.92 -4.93 9.29
C VAL A 123 -29.19 -4.03 8.30
N ALA A 124 -27.88 -3.89 8.45
CA ALA A 124 -27.05 -3.09 7.55
C ALA A 124 -26.66 -3.85 6.27
N GLY A 125 -26.69 -5.18 6.28
CA GLY A 125 -26.18 -6.02 5.20
C GLY A 125 -24.64 -5.96 5.09
N THR A 126 -23.95 -5.73 6.21
CA THR A 126 -22.49 -5.58 6.27
C THR A 126 -21.86 -6.67 7.12
N TYR A 127 -20.58 -6.91 6.90
CA TYR A 127 -19.78 -7.90 7.62
C TYR A 127 -18.63 -7.20 8.33
N GLY A 128 -18.69 -7.15 9.66
CA GLY A 128 -17.54 -6.77 10.48
C GLY A 128 -16.62 -7.98 10.64
N TRP A 129 -15.33 -7.79 10.47
CA TRP A 129 -14.36 -8.89 10.57
C TRP A 129 -13.07 -8.43 11.22
N ALA A 130 -12.35 -9.37 11.83
CA ALA A 130 -11.03 -9.13 12.38
C ALA A 130 -10.16 -10.39 12.35
N ILE A 131 -8.91 -10.23 11.93
CA ILE A 131 -7.85 -11.16 12.27
C ILE A 131 -7.40 -10.80 13.68
N ILE A 132 -7.62 -11.72 14.60
CA ILE A 132 -7.31 -11.58 16.02
C ILE A 132 -6.15 -12.50 16.37
N GLN A 133 -5.30 -12.03 17.29
CA GLN A 133 -4.17 -12.79 17.80
C GLN A 133 -4.13 -12.75 19.33
N ARG A 134 -3.60 -13.80 19.94
CA ARG A 134 -3.26 -13.83 21.37
C ARG A 134 -1.96 -14.59 21.58
N PRO A 135 -1.24 -14.38 22.70
CA PRO A 135 -0.08 -15.21 23.03
C PRO A 135 -0.47 -16.68 23.11
N LYS A 136 0.32 -17.56 22.52
CA LYS A 136 0.04 -19.00 22.40
C LYS A 136 -0.13 -19.73 23.73
N GLU A 137 0.51 -19.22 24.78
CA GLU A 137 0.38 -19.78 26.14
C GLU A 137 -0.89 -19.30 26.86
N SER A 138 -1.64 -18.35 26.28
CA SER A 138 -2.89 -17.87 26.85
C SER A 138 -4.06 -18.79 26.49
N THR A 139 -4.96 -18.94 27.46
CA THR A 139 -6.26 -19.63 27.30
C THR A 139 -7.43 -18.70 27.59
N SER A 140 -7.16 -17.41 27.81
CA SER A 140 -8.15 -16.39 28.13
C SER A 140 -8.71 -15.83 26.83
N ASP A 141 -10.04 -15.73 26.74
CA ASP A 141 -10.70 -15.06 25.61
C ASP A 141 -10.51 -13.54 25.66
N ALA A 142 -10.17 -12.98 26.82
CA ALA A 142 -9.89 -11.56 26.97
C ALA A 142 -8.53 -11.13 26.40
N ASP A 143 -7.69 -12.09 26.00
CA ASP A 143 -6.33 -11.83 25.52
C ASP A 143 -6.27 -11.76 23.98
N TRP A 144 -7.40 -11.98 23.29
CA TRP A 144 -7.52 -11.76 21.86
C TRP A 144 -7.46 -10.28 21.53
N VAL A 145 -6.50 -9.91 20.68
CA VAL A 145 -6.28 -8.55 20.21
C VAL A 145 -6.48 -8.53 18.69
N PRO A 146 -7.32 -7.64 18.14
CA PRO A 146 -7.41 -7.44 16.70
C PRO A 146 -6.11 -6.82 16.20
N VAL A 147 -5.50 -7.47 15.21
CA VAL A 147 -4.29 -6.98 14.51
C VAL A 147 -4.61 -6.50 13.10
N VAL A 148 -5.68 -7.04 12.52
CA VAL A 148 -6.35 -6.49 11.33
C VAL A 148 -7.84 -6.48 11.61
N ALA A 149 -8.52 -5.37 11.35
CA ALA A 149 -9.96 -5.28 11.53
C ALA A 149 -10.60 -4.43 10.43
N GLY A 150 -11.79 -4.81 9.99
CA GLY A 150 -12.47 -4.12 8.91
C GLY A 150 -13.97 -4.38 8.85
N GLU A 151 -14.57 -3.76 7.85
CA GLU A 151 -15.95 -3.99 7.45
C GLU A 151 -16.00 -4.17 5.94
N ALA A 152 -16.87 -5.08 5.48
CA ALA A 152 -17.15 -5.29 4.08
C ALA A 152 -18.66 -5.18 3.81
N THR A 153 -19.00 -4.54 2.70
CA THR A 153 -20.34 -4.45 2.14
C THR A 153 -20.32 -5.17 0.78
N PRO A 154 -21.00 -6.32 0.65
CA PRO A 154 -21.08 -7.03 -0.62
C PRO A 154 -21.72 -6.16 -1.71
N GLY A 155 -21.22 -6.28 -2.94
CA GLY A 155 -21.79 -5.61 -4.11
C GLY A 155 -22.90 -6.42 -4.77
N GLU A 156 -23.26 -6.03 -6.00
CA GLU A 156 -24.29 -6.72 -6.79
C GLU A 156 -23.85 -8.12 -7.25
N THR A 157 -22.54 -8.33 -7.37
CA THR A 157 -21.89 -9.60 -7.74
C THR A 157 -20.85 -9.99 -6.70
N GLU A 158 -20.44 -11.26 -6.72
CA GLU A 158 -19.40 -11.81 -5.84
C GLU A 158 -18.05 -11.08 -5.97
N ASP A 159 -17.73 -10.58 -7.17
CA ASP A 159 -16.48 -9.86 -7.45
C ASP A 159 -16.58 -8.34 -7.20
N THR A 160 -17.70 -7.85 -6.65
CA THR A 160 -17.94 -6.43 -6.39
C THR A 160 -18.25 -6.19 -4.93
N GLY A 161 -17.93 -5.00 -4.44
CA GLY A 161 -18.20 -4.61 -3.07
C GLY A 161 -17.35 -3.44 -2.63
N SER A 162 -17.55 -3.01 -1.40
CA SER A 162 -16.77 -1.94 -0.80
C SER A 162 -16.50 -2.25 0.66
N GLY A 163 -15.51 -1.57 1.22
CA GLY A 163 -15.18 -1.79 2.62
C GLY A 163 -14.02 -0.94 3.07
N PHE A 164 -13.61 -1.20 4.30
CA PHE A 164 -12.41 -0.63 4.87
C PHE A 164 -11.75 -1.65 5.80
N PHE A 165 -10.44 -1.50 6.00
CA PHE A 165 -9.75 -2.21 7.07
C PHE A 165 -8.57 -1.41 7.59
N VAL A 166 -8.14 -1.77 8.79
CA VAL A 166 -6.97 -1.23 9.47
C VAL A 166 -6.07 -2.39 9.85
N ILE A 167 -4.76 -2.23 9.64
CA ILE A 167 -3.69 -3.06 10.18
C ILE A 167 -3.04 -2.26 11.32
N ASP A 168 -2.96 -2.86 12.50
CA ASP A 168 -2.29 -2.28 13.67
C ASP A 168 -0.95 -2.99 13.88
N PHE A 169 0.12 -2.41 13.34
CA PHE A 169 1.46 -2.99 13.44
C PHE A 169 2.00 -2.89 14.89
N ASP A 170 1.56 -1.90 15.66
CA ASP A 170 1.91 -1.78 17.08
C ASP A 170 1.35 -2.96 17.90
N ALA A 171 0.10 -3.36 17.64
CA ALA A 171 -0.51 -4.52 18.26
C ALA A 171 0.23 -5.82 17.90
N ILE A 172 0.66 -5.94 16.64
CA ILE A 172 1.44 -7.09 16.16
C ILE A 172 2.80 -7.15 16.87
N ALA A 173 3.54 -6.04 16.90
CA ALA A 173 4.83 -5.95 17.59
C ALA A 173 4.72 -6.18 19.10
N ALA A 174 3.61 -5.75 19.72
CA ALA A 174 3.34 -6.00 21.14
C ALA A 174 3.13 -7.49 21.45
N LEU A 175 2.52 -8.25 20.53
CA LEU A 175 2.27 -9.68 20.68
C LEU A 175 3.48 -10.54 20.30
N ASN A 176 4.25 -10.12 19.28
CA ASN A 176 5.43 -10.82 18.81
C ASN A 176 6.66 -9.90 18.85
N PRO A 177 7.53 -9.99 19.88
CA PRO A 177 8.73 -9.16 19.99
C PRO A 177 9.78 -9.38 18.90
N ALA A 178 9.62 -10.37 18.01
CA ALA A 178 10.46 -10.53 16.84
C ALA A 178 10.05 -9.58 15.69
N GLU A 179 8.82 -9.05 15.73
CA GLU A 179 8.34 -8.02 14.81
C GLU A 179 8.80 -6.65 15.30
N SER A 180 9.44 -5.89 14.41
CA SER A 180 9.92 -4.54 14.69
C SER A 180 9.25 -3.47 13.84
N THR A 181 8.25 -3.85 13.06
CA THR A 181 7.41 -2.91 12.30
C THR A 181 6.35 -2.32 13.23
N THR A 182 6.18 -1.00 13.18
CA THR A 182 5.24 -0.25 14.03
C THR A 182 4.38 0.70 13.20
N GLY A 183 3.37 1.30 13.84
CA GLY A 183 2.42 2.23 13.24
C GLY A 183 1.13 1.57 12.79
N ARG A 184 0.40 2.24 11.89
CA ARG A 184 -0.87 1.74 11.35
C ARG A 184 -0.97 1.92 9.85
N PHE A 185 -1.72 1.02 9.23
CA PHE A 185 -2.21 1.18 7.86
C PHE A 185 -3.73 1.15 7.88
N ALA A 186 -4.38 2.09 7.20
CA ALA A 186 -5.82 2.07 6.99
C ALA A 186 -6.10 2.12 5.49
N SER A 187 -7.15 1.43 5.05
CA SER A 187 -7.62 1.54 3.68
C SER A 187 -9.13 1.54 3.58
N ARG A 188 -9.64 2.17 2.53
CA ARG A 188 -10.98 2.01 1.97
C ARG A 188 -10.85 1.55 0.54
N TYR A 189 -11.75 0.70 0.11
CA TYR A 189 -11.77 0.22 -1.27
C TYR A 189 -13.21 0.15 -1.78
N GLU A 190 -13.34 0.29 -3.09
CA GLU A 190 -14.56 0.05 -3.83
C GLU A 190 -14.22 -0.68 -5.14
N ILE A 191 -14.96 -1.76 -5.40
CA ILE A 191 -14.84 -2.60 -6.58
C ILE A 191 -16.21 -2.67 -7.22
N SER A 192 -16.31 -2.17 -8.45
CA SER A 192 -17.55 -2.13 -9.22
C SER A 192 -17.31 -2.61 -10.65
N ALA A 193 -18.38 -2.78 -11.42
CA ALA A 193 -18.28 -3.10 -12.85
C ALA A 193 -17.64 -1.95 -13.67
N ASP A 194 -17.70 -0.72 -13.17
CA ASP A 194 -17.21 0.47 -13.87
C ASP A 194 -15.74 0.78 -13.57
N GLY A 195 -15.16 0.17 -12.54
CA GLY A 195 -13.80 0.40 -12.11
C GLY A 195 -13.55 0.05 -10.65
N VAL A 196 -12.34 0.38 -10.20
CA VAL A 196 -11.86 0.19 -8.83
C VAL A 196 -11.34 1.50 -8.28
N SER A 197 -11.54 1.72 -6.99
CA SER A 197 -10.92 2.82 -6.25
C SER A 197 -10.40 2.35 -4.91
N ALA A 198 -9.36 3.03 -4.42
CA ALA A 198 -8.79 2.80 -3.11
C ALA A 198 -8.28 4.10 -2.51
N GLU A 199 -8.56 4.30 -1.23
CA GLU A 199 -7.90 5.29 -0.39
C GLU A 199 -7.11 4.54 0.68
N ALA A 200 -5.90 4.98 0.99
CA ALA A 200 -5.12 4.38 2.06
C ALA A 200 -4.26 5.40 2.78
N GLY A 201 -3.88 5.08 4.00
CA GLY A 201 -3.01 5.91 4.81
C GLY A 201 -2.07 5.07 5.67
N PHE A 202 -0.87 5.58 5.87
CA PHE A 202 0.09 5.12 6.86
C PHE A 202 0.22 6.20 7.94
N GLU A 203 0.10 5.79 9.20
CA GLU A 203 0.28 6.63 10.39
C GLU A 203 1.45 6.07 11.19
N ASP A 204 2.47 6.91 11.43
CA ASP A 204 3.66 6.58 12.21
C ASP A 204 4.30 5.24 11.80
N PHE A 205 4.25 4.92 10.50
CA PHE A 205 4.76 3.65 10.01
C PHE A 205 6.28 3.65 10.08
N SER A 206 6.85 2.65 10.74
CA SER A 206 8.30 2.41 10.75
C SER A 206 8.56 0.97 10.41
N GLU A 207 9.36 0.76 9.36
CA GLU A 207 9.85 -0.56 9.03
C GLU A 207 11.08 -0.88 9.89
N ASN A 208 10.96 -1.87 10.77
CA ASN A 208 12.08 -2.41 11.55
C ASN A 208 12.89 -1.36 12.34
N GLY A 209 12.20 -0.37 12.92
CA GLY A 209 12.82 0.74 13.64
C GLY A 209 13.54 1.76 12.75
N GLY A 210 13.22 1.78 11.45
CA GLY A 210 13.58 2.85 10.52
C GLY A 210 12.84 4.17 10.83
N PRO A 211 13.03 5.20 9.98
CA PRO A 211 12.28 6.44 10.09
C PRO A 211 10.79 6.19 10.10
N LEU A 212 10.09 6.97 10.91
CA LEU A 212 8.64 7.06 10.87
C LEU A 212 8.22 7.79 9.59
N ALA A 213 7.21 7.27 8.91
CA ALA A 213 6.63 7.84 7.70
C ALA A 213 5.11 7.94 7.84
N ASN A 214 4.58 9.09 7.40
CA ASN A 214 3.15 9.30 7.21
C ASN A 214 2.89 9.40 5.72
N ALA A 215 1.87 8.70 5.23
CA ALA A 215 1.53 8.75 3.81
C ALA A 215 0.03 8.66 3.61
N LEU A 216 -0.45 9.29 2.56
CA LEU A 216 -1.84 9.23 2.10
C LEU A 216 -1.84 8.89 0.62
N TYR A 217 -2.76 8.01 0.23
CA TYR A 217 -2.82 7.44 -1.09
C TYR A 217 -4.27 7.44 -1.55
N ARG A 218 -4.51 7.86 -2.78
CA ARG A 218 -5.78 7.70 -3.49
C ARG A 218 -5.51 7.14 -4.86
N TYR A 219 -6.32 6.19 -5.28
CA TYR A 219 -6.23 5.53 -6.56
C TYR A 219 -7.61 5.32 -7.15
N ASP A 220 -7.72 5.60 -8.44
CA ASP A 220 -8.93 5.36 -9.24
C ASP A 220 -8.52 4.77 -10.58
N GLN A 221 -9.18 3.69 -11.00
CA GLN A 221 -9.00 3.11 -12.32
C GLN A 221 -10.34 2.66 -12.89
N ASP A 222 -10.65 3.12 -14.09
CA ASP A 222 -11.86 2.72 -14.79
C ASP A 222 -11.73 1.32 -15.43
N GLY A 223 -12.85 0.76 -15.90
CA GLY A 223 -12.88 -0.54 -16.58
C GLY A 223 -12.08 -0.63 -17.89
N THR A 224 -11.54 0.49 -18.40
CA THR A 224 -10.65 0.51 -19.57
C THR A 224 -9.17 0.44 -19.19
N GLY A 225 -8.86 0.66 -17.90
CA GLY A 225 -7.51 0.70 -17.36
C GLY A 225 -6.92 2.10 -17.27
N ALA A 226 -7.61 3.14 -17.75
CA ALA A 226 -7.24 4.53 -17.51
C ALA A 226 -7.48 4.87 -16.03
N GLY A 227 -6.67 5.78 -15.48
CA GLY A 227 -6.74 6.03 -14.05
C GLY A 227 -5.91 7.20 -13.56
N ALA A 228 -5.94 7.38 -12.25
CA ALA A 228 -5.20 8.40 -11.54
C ALA A 228 -4.72 7.86 -10.18
N MET A 229 -3.64 8.46 -9.70
CA MET A 229 -3.09 8.21 -8.36
C MET A 229 -2.70 9.54 -7.74
N ASP A 230 -3.09 9.76 -6.49
CA ASP A 230 -2.57 10.81 -5.64
C ASP A 230 -1.78 10.17 -4.49
N LEU A 231 -0.61 10.73 -4.20
CA LEU A 231 0.26 10.32 -3.11
C LEU A 231 0.71 11.56 -2.35
N GLY A 232 0.38 11.64 -1.07
CA GLY A 232 1.00 12.53 -0.09
C GLY A 232 1.96 11.72 0.76
N LEU A 233 3.18 12.21 0.97
CA LEU A 233 4.19 11.58 1.80
C LEU A 233 4.86 12.65 2.65
N GLU A 234 4.93 12.41 3.95
CA GLU A 234 5.77 13.17 4.86
C GLU A 234 6.99 12.31 5.22
N ALA A 235 8.16 12.72 4.73
CA ALA A 235 9.42 12.02 4.93
C ALA A 235 10.59 13.01 4.97
N ASP A 236 11.63 12.69 5.73
CA ASP A 236 12.91 13.39 5.73
C ASP A 236 13.68 13.00 4.46
N THR A 237 13.94 13.97 3.57
CA THR A 237 14.44 13.72 2.20
C THR A 237 15.97 13.73 2.03
N ASP A 238 16.71 13.38 3.09
CA ASP A 238 18.18 13.17 3.10
C ASP A 238 18.98 14.45 2.81
N ASP A 239 18.54 15.58 3.38
CA ASP A 239 19.38 16.77 3.51
C ASP A 239 20.09 16.80 4.89
N GLU A 240 20.89 17.83 5.18
CA GLU A 240 21.65 17.89 6.44
C GLU A 240 20.76 18.07 7.70
N GLY A 241 19.44 18.14 7.53
CA GLY A 241 18.45 18.37 8.57
C GLY A 241 17.78 17.11 9.12
N THR A 242 16.62 17.31 9.75
CA THR A 242 15.82 16.26 10.40
C THR A 242 14.32 16.56 10.35
N GLU A 243 13.95 17.72 9.82
CA GLU A 243 12.56 18.10 9.61
C GLU A 243 12.08 17.38 8.35
N ARG A 244 10.81 17.01 8.30
CA ARG A 244 10.30 16.23 7.17
C ARG A 244 9.74 17.16 6.09
N GLU A 245 10.04 16.84 4.84
CA GLU A 245 9.39 17.45 3.69
C GLU A 245 8.06 16.76 3.40
N THR A 246 7.14 17.54 2.87
CA THR A 246 5.89 17.05 2.29
C THR A 246 6.08 16.91 0.78
N ILE A 247 5.90 15.69 0.28
CA ILE A 247 5.86 15.38 -1.15
C ILE A 247 4.41 15.09 -1.52
N VAL A 248 3.90 15.79 -2.52
CA VAL A 248 2.59 15.54 -3.12
C VAL A 248 2.80 15.20 -4.58
N LEU A 249 2.43 14.00 -4.99
CA LEU A 249 2.48 13.52 -6.37
C LEU A 249 1.08 13.17 -6.84
N ARG A 250 0.67 13.75 -7.98
CA ARG A 250 -0.51 13.33 -8.72
C ARG A 250 -0.08 12.76 -10.06
N THR A 251 -0.58 11.58 -10.40
CA THR A 251 -0.39 11.00 -11.73
C THR A 251 -1.70 10.61 -12.37
N ARG A 252 -1.74 10.67 -13.70
CA ARG A 252 -2.90 10.35 -14.53
C ARG A 252 -2.41 9.62 -15.77
N TRP A 253 -3.13 8.59 -16.19
CA TRP A 253 -2.79 7.81 -17.37
C TRP A 253 -4.03 7.40 -18.17
N MET A 254 -3.81 7.24 -19.46
CA MET A 254 -4.78 6.71 -20.42
C MET A 254 -4.71 5.19 -20.46
N ALA A 255 -5.73 4.55 -21.05
CA ALA A 255 -5.81 3.09 -21.18
C ALA A 255 -4.63 2.46 -21.96
N ASP A 256 -3.95 3.24 -22.81
CA ASP A 256 -2.77 2.80 -23.56
C ASP A 256 -1.44 2.98 -22.79
N GLY A 257 -1.51 3.45 -21.54
CA GLY A 257 -0.37 3.63 -20.66
C GLY A 257 0.31 4.99 -20.76
N GLN A 258 -0.02 5.85 -21.73
CA GLN A 258 0.50 7.22 -21.77
C GLN A 258 0.01 8.02 -20.57
N GLY A 259 0.85 8.90 -20.02
CA GLY A 259 0.46 9.64 -18.83
C GLY A 259 1.30 10.84 -18.48
N ARG A 260 0.95 11.41 -17.33
CA ARG A 260 1.57 12.60 -16.74
C ARG A 260 1.61 12.49 -15.23
N GLY A 261 2.72 12.93 -14.64
CA GLY A 261 2.87 13.14 -13.22
C GLY A 261 3.20 14.60 -12.91
N ASP A 262 2.58 15.13 -11.87
CA ASP A 262 2.73 16.49 -11.37
C ASP A 262 3.05 16.39 -9.87
N MET A 263 4.22 16.88 -9.46
CA MET A 263 4.75 16.76 -8.10
C MET A 263 5.08 18.12 -7.50
N VAL A 264 4.74 18.30 -6.23
CA VAL A 264 5.19 19.43 -5.40
C VAL A 264 5.92 18.90 -4.16
N VAL A 265 7.04 19.52 -3.82
CA VAL A 265 7.79 19.24 -2.58
C VAL A 265 7.99 20.54 -1.81
N PHE A 266 7.67 20.55 -0.52
CA PHE A 266 7.73 21.74 0.33
C PHE A 266 7.85 21.38 1.82
N GLY A 267 8.07 22.39 2.66
CA GLY A 267 8.14 22.21 4.11
C GLY A 267 9.51 21.72 4.57
N GLY A 268 9.56 21.16 5.79
CA GLY A 268 10.79 20.64 6.38
C GLY A 268 11.98 21.59 6.30
N ASP A 269 13.12 21.02 5.97
CA ASP A 269 14.39 21.71 5.87
C ASP A 269 14.49 22.57 4.58
N MET A 270 13.54 22.42 3.63
CA MET A 270 13.38 23.35 2.49
C MET A 270 12.86 24.74 2.93
N GLY A 271 12.27 24.85 4.13
CA GLY A 271 11.73 26.11 4.65
C GLY A 271 10.67 26.72 3.70
N PRO A 272 10.81 27.98 3.25
CA PRO A 272 9.81 28.62 2.36
C PRO A 272 9.94 28.17 0.90
N PHE A 273 10.88 27.30 0.57
CA PHE A 273 11.12 26.86 -0.79
C PHE A 273 10.12 25.78 -1.21
N VAL A 274 9.66 25.86 -2.46
CA VAL A 274 8.71 24.91 -3.06
C VAL A 274 9.30 24.44 -4.37
N LEU A 275 9.55 23.14 -4.50
CA LEU A 275 9.90 22.49 -5.77
C LEU A 275 8.60 22.06 -6.46
N ALA A 276 8.43 22.42 -7.72
CA ALA A 276 7.33 21.92 -8.55
C ALA A 276 7.92 21.27 -9.81
N ALA A 277 7.44 20.07 -10.14
CA ALA A 277 7.91 19.28 -11.26
C ALA A 277 6.75 18.62 -12.02
N SER A 278 6.78 18.64 -13.34
CA SER A 278 5.85 17.89 -14.21
C SER A 278 6.65 17.01 -15.16
N GLN A 279 6.18 15.79 -15.38
CA GLN A 279 6.79 14.85 -16.33
C GLN A 279 5.70 14.08 -17.08
N CYS A 280 5.84 13.94 -18.39
CA CYS A 280 4.95 13.14 -19.24
C CYS A 280 5.69 11.94 -19.81
N TRP A 281 4.98 10.84 -20.02
CA TRP A 281 5.52 9.62 -20.63
C TRP A 281 4.61 9.07 -21.72
N ASP A 282 5.22 8.37 -22.67
CA ASP A 282 4.50 7.71 -23.77
C ASP A 282 4.04 6.29 -23.41
N SER A 283 3.47 5.55 -24.37
CA SER A 283 2.99 4.18 -24.15
C SER A 283 4.12 3.16 -23.93
N GLY A 284 5.37 3.53 -24.22
CA GLY A 284 6.57 2.78 -23.85
C GLY A 284 7.07 3.11 -22.44
N PHE A 285 6.40 4.05 -21.75
CA PHE A 285 6.74 4.58 -20.44
C PHE A 285 8.01 5.43 -20.41
N ASP A 286 8.51 5.82 -21.59
CA ASP A 286 9.67 6.71 -21.71
C ASP A 286 9.22 8.17 -21.55
N SER A 287 10.02 8.97 -20.85
CA SER A 287 9.81 10.40 -20.66
C SER A 287 9.86 11.10 -22.01
N VAL A 288 8.81 11.86 -22.33
CA VAL A 288 8.70 12.68 -23.55
C VAL A 288 8.73 14.18 -23.26
N TYR A 289 8.50 14.55 -22.00
CA TYR A 289 8.50 15.93 -21.52
C TYR A 289 8.79 15.96 -20.02
N GLU A 290 9.60 16.91 -19.59
CA GLU A 290 9.87 17.18 -18.19
C GLU A 290 10.15 18.67 -17.96
N VAL A 291 9.63 19.21 -16.86
CA VAL A 291 9.91 20.57 -16.43
C VAL A 291 9.92 20.64 -14.91
N THR A 292 10.82 21.44 -14.36
CA THR A 292 10.78 21.86 -12.96
C THR A 292 10.86 23.37 -12.86
N ASN A 293 10.46 23.95 -11.73
CA ASN A 293 10.60 25.39 -11.49
C ASN A 293 12.06 25.84 -11.24
N LEU A 294 13.03 24.91 -11.26
CA LEU A 294 14.46 25.17 -11.03
C LEU A 294 15.34 24.89 -12.24
N LEU A 295 14.93 23.96 -13.10
CA LEU A 295 15.72 23.47 -14.22
C LEU A 295 15.14 23.93 -15.55
N THR A 296 15.88 23.64 -16.62
CA THR A 296 15.41 23.91 -17.97
C THR A 296 14.40 22.82 -18.37
N GLU A 297 13.37 23.22 -19.09
CA GLU A 297 12.43 22.31 -19.74
C GLU A 297 13.15 21.36 -20.71
N GLU A 298 12.82 20.08 -20.63
CA GLU A 298 13.32 19.03 -21.53
C GLU A 298 12.15 18.36 -22.28
N GLY A 299 12.37 18.03 -23.55
CA GLY A 299 11.39 17.30 -24.37
C GLY A 299 10.39 18.19 -25.10
N ASP A 300 9.21 17.66 -25.39
CA ASP A 300 8.14 18.34 -26.14
C ASP A 300 6.79 18.17 -25.43
N ALA A 301 6.30 19.26 -24.83
CA ALA A 301 5.03 19.29 -24.12
C ALA A 301 3.83 18.86 -24.99
N SER A 302 3.92 19.00 -26.32
CA SER A 302 2.85 18.58 -27.23
C SER A 302 2.70 17.06 -27.34
N LEU A 303 3.67 16.30 -26.82
CA LEU A 303 3.60 14.84 -26.71
C LEU A 303 2.95 14.35 -25.41
N CYS A 304 2.60 15.26 -24.49
CA CYS A 304 1.87 14.89 -23.28
C CYS A 304 0.44 14.47 -23.60
N ALA A 305 0.01 13.31 -23.08
CA ALA A 305 -1.40 12.90 -23.12
C ALA A 305 -2.32 13.85 -22.34
N PHE A 306 -1.78 14.54 -21.32
CA PHE A 306 -2.48 15.54 -20.51
C PHE A 306 -1.80 16.90 -20.64
N GLU A 307 -2.49 17.89 -21.23
CA GLU A 307 -1.90 19.20 -21.55
C GLU A 307 -1.52 20.03 -20.31
N ALA A 308 -2.36 20.02 -19.27
CA ALA A 308 -2.19 20.87 -18.09
C ALA A 308 -1.65 20.10 -16.89
N ALA A 309 -0.74 20.75 -16.15
CA ALA A 309 -0.32 20.28 -14.84
C ALA A 309 -1.52 20.33 -13.89
N GLU A 310 -1.70 19.29 -13.10
CA GLU A 310 -2.63 19.28 -11.98
C GLU A 310 -1.83 19.15 -10.70
N TRP A 311 -1.54 20.29 -10.08
CA TRP A 311 -1.06 20.33 -8.71
C TRP A 311 -2.26 20.02 -7.83
N ASN A 312 -2.18 18.94 -7.05
CA ASN A 312 -3.28 18.56 -6.19
C ASN A 312 -3.36 19.57 -5.03
N GLU A 313 -4.00 20.72 -5.26
CA GLU A 313 -4.26 21.76 -4.24
C GLU A 313 -5.20 21.24 -3.14
N ASP A 314 -5.92 20.15 -3.43
CA ASP A 314 -6.79 19.40 -2.52
C ASP A 314 -6.16 18.06 -2.08
N ALA A 315 -4.83 17.90 -2.20
CA ALA A 315 -4.17 16.69 -1.69
C ALA A 315 -4.53 16.50 -0.21
N PRO A 316 -4.88 15.27 0.21
CA PRO A 316 -5.17 15.05 1.61
C PRO A 316 -3.89 15.36 2.39
N GLU A 317 -3.95 16.36 3.25
CA GLU A 317 -2.85 16.74 4.11
C GLU A 317 -2.68 15.62 5.15
N ALA A 318 -1.46 15.07 5.23
CA ALA A 318 -1.11 14.18 6.32
C ALA A 318 -0.88 15.05 7.57
N GLU A 319 -1.94 15.25 8.36
CA GLU A 319 -1.83 15.86 9.71
C GLU A 319 -1.28 14.86 10.74
#